data_AF-A0A954SSX3-F1
#
_entry.id   AF-A0A954SSX3-F1
#
_cell.length_a   1.000
_cell.length_b   1.000
_cell.length_c   1.000
_cell.angle_alpha   90.00
_cell.angle_beta   90.00
_cell.angle_gamma   90.00
#
_symmetry.space_group_name_H-M   'P 1'
#
loop_
_entity.id
_entity.type
_entity.pdbx_description
1 polymer ?
#
loop_
_entity_poly.entity_id
_entity_poly.type
_entity_poly.pdbx_seq_one_letter_code
_entity_poly.pdbx_strand_id
1 'polypeptide(L)'
;MNLGLMLFASAGFAAWVVTTVNRIHSQPLSNRILHIIRVWHDSLIFGYPLLLLFGTGLGEKGLLAGGKFTELSLLWQGLYALGWIGGVGTIGHAWAYLLTPPPRSRIRCEIRRMDVANELGFRPAGHGPYESLLKIPYNEVFRLEVATHEFALPGVPEEWDGLSILHLSDWHFSGTVALPYFEYVTKLCREMQPDLIVFT
;
A
#
# COMPACT_ATOMS: atom_id res chain seq x y z
N MET A 1 23.47 13.68 -8.86
CA MET A 1 23.61 12.71 -7.75
C MET A 1 22.76 13.10 -6.54
N ASN A 2 22.81 14.36 -6.06
CA ASN A 2 22.16 14.76 -4.81
C ASN A 2 20.61 14.78 -4.83
N LEU A 3 19.98 15.00 -6.00
CA LEU A 3 18.52 14.92 -6.14
C LEU A 3 17.99 13.50 -5.86
N GLY A 4 18.63 12.46 -6.40
CA GLY A 4 18.23 11.07 -6.17
C GLY A 4 18.33 10.68 -4.69
N LEU A 5 19.38 11.14 -4.01
CA LEU A 5 19.57 10.92 -2.57
C LEU A 5 18.48 11.62 -1.74
N MET A 6 18.04 12.81 -2.16
CA MET A 6 16.97 13.55 -1.48
C MET A 6 15.60 12.92 -1.71
N LEU A 7 15.34 12.41 -2.93
CA LEU A 7 14.14 11.63 -3.24
C LEU A 7 14.11 10.33 -2.42
N PHE A 8 15.25 9.65 -2.28
CA PHE A 8 15.37 8.47 -1.44
C PHE A 8 15.07 8.78 0.04
N ALA A 9 15.67 9.83 0.59
CA ALA A 9 15.38 10.27 1.96
C ALA A 9 13.90 10.63 2.15
N SER A 10 13.29 11.25 1.14
CA SER A 10 11.87 11.61 1.14
C SER A 10 10.96 10.37 1.15
N ALA A 11 11.25 9.40 0.28
CA ALA A 11 10.53 8.12 0.23
C ALA A 11 10.68 7.33 1.55
N GLY A 12 11.88 7.31 2.13
CA GLY A 12 12.13 6.66 3.41
C GLY A 12 11.42 7.33 4.60
N PHE A 13 11.33 8.66 4.60
CA PHE A 13 10.51 9.37 5.60
C PHE A 13 9.03 9.06 5.42
N ALA A 14 8.52 9.05 4.19
CA ALA A 14 7.15 8.64 3.92
C ALA A 14 6.86 7.22 4.43
N ALA A 15 7.82 6.29 4.29
CA ALA A 15 7.68 4.93 4.82
C ALA A 15 7.54 4.89 6.36
N TRP A 16 8.28 5.72 7.09
CA TRP A 16 8.09 5.88 8.54
C TRP A 16 6.67 6.33 8.88
N VAL A 17 6.26 7.41 8.21
CA VAL A 17 4.98 8.08 8.45
C VAL A 17 3.82 7.12 8.16
N VAL A 18 3.87 6.37 7.05
CA VAL A 18 2.90 5.32 6.70
C VAL A 18 2.89 4.18 7.72
N THR A 19 4.07 3.69 8.13
CA THR A 19 4.17 2.60 9.12
C THR A 19 3.54 3.01 10.46
N THR A 20 3.79 4.25 10.89
CA THR A 20 3.21 4.81 12.11
C THR A 20 1.69 4.91 12.01
N VAL A 21 1.16 5.40 10.89
CA VAL A 21 -0.29 5.52 10.69
C VAL A 21 -0.98 4.17 10.61
N ASN A 22 -0.41 3.20 9.91
CA ASN A 22 -0.94 1.84 9.87
C ASN A 22 -1.01 1.22 11.28
N ARG A 23 0.00 1.45 12.11
CA ARG A 23 0.01 0.98 13.51
C ARG A 23 -1.00 1.71 14.40
N ILE A 24 -1.28 2.98 14.13
CA ILE A 24 -2.28 3.75 14.87
C ILE A 24 -3.70 3.30 14.46
N HIS A 25 -3.94 3.03 13.18
CA HIS A 25 -5.22 2.54 12.67
C HIS A 25 -5.61 1.16 13.19
N SER A 26 -4.65 0.35 13.64
CA SER A 26 -4.95 -0.93 14.28
C SER A 26 -5.39 -0.80 15.74
N GLN A 27 -5.34 0.40 16.32
CA GLN A 27 -5.79 0.67 17.69
C GLN A 27 -7.28 1.04 17.72
N PRO A 28 -7.99 0.76 18.83
CA PRO A 28 -9.42 1.09 18.98
C PRO A 28 -9.63 2.60 19.25
N LEU A 29 -9.20 3.45 18.32
CA LEU A 29 -9.35 4.90 18.40
C LEU A 29 -10.61 5.37 17.68
N SER A 30 -11.15 6.51 18.12
CA SER A 30 -12.32 7.09 17.46
C SER A 30 -12.00 7.59 16.05
N ASN A 31 -13.00 7.53 15.15
CA ASN A 31 -12.87 8.01 13.77
C ASN A 31 -12.40 9.48 13.68
N ARG A 32 -12.77 10.33 14.64
CA ARG A 32 -12.33 11.74 14.68
C ARG A 32 -10.82 11.86 14.91
N ILE A 33 -10.29 11.06 15.84
CA ILE A 33 -8.85 11.03 16.13
C ILE A 33 -8.10 10.50 14.91
N LEU A 34 -8.57 9.40 14.32
CA LEU A 34 -7.97 8.82 13.12
C LEU A 34 -7.97 9.80 11.95
N HIS A 35 -9.05 10.56 11.76
CA HIS A 35 -9.11 11.58 10.72
C HIS A 35 -8.09 12.72 10.93
N ILE A 36 -7.96 13.23 12.16
CA ILE A 36 -6.95 14.26 12.49
C ILE A 36 -5.54 13.73 12.22
N ILE A 37 -5.24 12.51 12.68
CA ILE A 37 -3.93 11.88 12.48
C ILE A 37 -3.64 11.71 10.99
N ARG A 38 -4.62 11.28 10.19
CA ARG A 38 -4.50 11.16 8.75
C ARG A 38 -4.17 12.49 8.07
N VAL A 39 -4.86 13.58 8.43
CA VAL A 39 -4.58 14.90 7.84
C VAL A 39 -3.16 15.37 8.15
N TRP A 40 -2.69 15.17 9.38
CA TRP A 40 -1.31 15.48 9.76
C TRP A 40 -0.30 14.62 9.00
N HIS A 41 -0.54 13.33 8.90
CA HIS A 41 0.28 12.38 8.15
C HIS A 41 0.41 12.76 6.68
N ASP A 42 -0.71 13.00 6.00
CA ASP A 42 -0.73 13.35 4.59
C ASP A 42 0.03 14.68 4.37
N SER A 43 -0.15 15.65 5.27
CA SER A 43 0.60 16.90 5.25
C SER A 43 2.11 16.71 5.44
N LEU A 44 2.54 15.78 6.30
CA LEU A 44 3.97 15.48 6.52
C LEU A 44 4.62 14.83 5.29
N ILE A 45 3.91 13.93 4.60
CA ILE A 45 4.42 13.27 3.38
C ILE A 45 4.73 14.29 2.28
N PHE A 46 3.84 15.28 2.07
CA PHE A 46 4.08 16.32 1.06
C PHE A 46 5.00 17.44 1.58
N GLY A 47 4.91 17.76 2.87
CA GLY A 47 5.71 18.81 3.49
C GLY A 47 7.19 18.46 3.60
N TYR A 48 7.52 17.21 3.90
CA TYR A 48 8.91 16.80 4.13
C TYR A 48 9.84 16.94 2.90
N PRO A 49 9.46 16.51 1.68
CA PRO A 49 10.25 16.77 0.47
C PRO A 49 10.47 18.26 0.21
N LEU A 50 9.46 19.10 0.45
CA LEU A 50 9.57 20.55 0.30
C LEU A 50 10.52 21.14 1.35
N LEU A 51 10.40 20.70 2.60
CA LEU A 51 11.29 21.10 3.69
C LEU A 51 12.75 20.74 3.38
N LEU A 52 13.02 19.54 2.84
CA LEU A 52 14.36 19.16 2.41
C LEU A 52 14.84 20.00 1.22
N LEU A 53 13.98 20.23 0.23
CA LEU A 53 14.33 21.00 -0.96
C LEU A 53 14.72 22.45 -0.60
N PHE A 54 13.91 23.13 0.21
CA PHE A 54 14.19 24.52 0.61
C PHE A 54 15.24 24.63 1.71
N GLY A 55 15.22 23.71 2.69
CA GLY A 55 16.12 23.75 3.85
C GLY A 55 17.53 23.25 3.56
N THR A 56 17.67 22.32 2.61
CA THR A 56 18.96 21.67 2.30
C THR A 56 19.35 21.69 0.83
N GLY A 57 18.41 21.95 -0.08
CA GLY A 57 18.64 21.82 -1.53
C GLY A 57 19.12 23.11 -2.20
N LEU A 58 18.38 24.22 -2.04
CA LEU A 58 18.46 25.40 -2.91
C LEU A 58 19.38 26.55 -2.43
N GLY A 59 19.99 26.45 -1.25
CA GLY A 59 20.91 27.49 -0.74
C GLY A 59 22.29 27.48 -1.40
N GLU A 60 23.13 28.49 -1.14
CA GLU A 60 24.52 28.57 -1.65
C GLU A 60 25.38 27.36 -1.24
N LYS A 61 25.13 26.80 -0.05
CA LYS A 61 25.70 25.54 0.44
C LYS A 61 24.73 24.36 0.35
N GLY A 62 23.71 24.50 -0.48
CA GLY A 62 22.68 23.50 -0.67
C GLY A 62 23.23 22.26 -1.38
N LEU A 63 22.72 21.10 -1.02
CA LEU A 63 23.07 19.82 -1.61
C LEU A 63 22.80 19.81 -3.13
N LEU A 64 21.78 20.50 -3.62
CA LEU A 64 21.51 20.56 -5.07
C LEU A 64 22.43 21.54 -5.80
N ALA A 65 23.02 22.51 -5.08
CA ALA A 65 23.99 23.47 -5.60
C ALA A 65 25.46 22.98 -5.50
N GLY A 66 25.68 21.74 -5.02
CA GLY A 66 27.01 21.13 -4.88
C GLY A 66 27.63 21.26 -3.49
N GLY A 67 26.90 21.79 -2.51
CA GLY A 67 27.30 21.80 -1.10
C GLY A 67 27.42 20.40 -0.50
N LYS A 68 28.14 20.29 0.62
CA LYS A 68 28.39 19.01 1.30
C LYS A 68 27.41 18.78 2.45
N PHE A 69 27.09 17.53 2.72
CA PHE A 69 26.22 17.14 3.86
C PHE A 69 26.72 17.69 5.21
N THR A 70 28.03 17.69 5.43
CA THR A 70 28.67 18.20 6.64
C THR A 70 28.54 19.71 6.83
N GLU A 71 28.19 20.45 5.78
CA GLU A 71 28.00 21.91 5.83
C GLU A 71 26.58 22.28 6.27
N LEU A 72 25.66 21.31 6.30
CA LEU A 72 24.32 21.50 6.82
C LEU A 72 24.33 21.61 8.35
N SER A 73 23.35 22.29 8.91
CA SER A 73 23.15 22.30 10.37
C SER A 73 22.86 20.89 10.89
N LEU A 74 23.15 20.63 12.17
CA LEU A 74 22.85 19.34 12.81
C LEU A 74 21.37 18.95 12.70
N LEU A 75 20.45 19.93 12.74
CA LEU A 75 19.02 19.70 12.54
C LEU A 75 18.73 19.10 11.16
N TRP A 76 19.27 19.71 10.10
CA TRP A 76 19.08 19.26 8.73
C TRP A 76 19.76 17.92 8.45
N GLN A 77 20.95 17.70 9.02
CA GLN A 77 21.61 16.41 8.97
C GLN A 77 20.76 15.32 9.64
N GLY A 78 20.19 15.60 10.81
CA GLY A 78 19.34 14.68 11.55
C GLY A 78 18.05 14.33 10.81
N LEU A 79 17.36 15.33 10.25
CA LEU A 79 16.15 15.11 9.44
C LEU A 79 16.48 14.25 8.22
N TYR A 80 17.51 14.61 7.47
CA TYR A 80 17.93 13.86 6.30
C TYR A 80 18.31 12.40 6.65
N ALA A 81 19.04 12.19 7.75
CA ALA A 81 19.40 10.88 8.26
C ALA A 81 18.16 10.04 8.65
N LEU A 82 17.14 10.65 9.26
CA LEU A 82 15.88 9.96 9.61
C LEU A 82 15.20 9.39 8.35
N GLY A 83 15.13 10.18 7.29
CA GLY A 83 14.62 9.73 5.99
C GLY A 83 15.43 8.57 5.41
N TRP A 84 16.76 8.65 5.47
CA TRP A 84 17.65 7.57 5.03
C TRP A 84 17.49 6.27 5.83
N ILE A 85 17.41 6.36 7.16
CA ILE A 85 17.16 5.20 8.02
C ILE A 85 15.85 4.52 7.62
N GLY A 86 14.80 5.31 7.36
CA GLY A 86 13.53 4.78 6.86
C GLY A 86 13.68 4.07 5.52
N GLY A 87 14.36 4.68 4.55
CA GLY A 87 14.53 4.10 3.22
C GLY A 87 15.35 2.81 3.24
N VAL A 88 16.46 2.79 3.98
CA VAL A 88 17.27 1.58 4.18
C VAL A 88 16.48 0.51 4.92
N GLY A 89 15.70 0.88 5.93
CA GLY A 89 14.81 -0.03 6.64
C GLY A 89 13.76 -0.67 5.73
N THR A 90 13.12 0.12 4.86
CA THR A 90 12.15 -0.38 3.87
C THR A 90 12.79 -1.33 2.88
N ILE A 91 13.99 -1.00 2.37
CA ILE A 91 14.74 -1.92 1.51
C ILE A 91 15.03 -3.21 2.28
N GLY A 92 15.62 -3.14 3.46
CA GLY A 92 15.93 -4.31 4.28
C GLY A 92 14.70 -5.19 4.54
N HIS A 93 13.54 -4.58 4.82
CA HIS A 93 12.28 -5.29 5.00
C HIS A 93 11.77 -5.93 3.72
N ALA A 94 11.82 -5.22 2.58
CA ALA A 94 11.44 -5.78 1.29
C ALA A 94 12.32 -6.97 0.89
N TRP A 95 13.63 -6.86 1.10
CA TRP A 95 14.57 -7.96 0.89
C TRP A 95 14.26 -9.15 1.82
N ALA A 96 14.04 -8.89 3.11
CA ALA A 96 13.64 -9.94 4.06
C ALA A 96 12.34 -10.62 3.63
N TYR A 97 11.33 -9.86 3.19
CA TYR A 97 10.07 -10.37 2.68
C TYR A 97 10.26 -11.26 1.45
N LEU A 98 11.06 -10.82 0.47
CA LEU A 98 11.34 -11.59 -0.75
C LEU A 98 12.13 -12.89 -0.47
N LEU A 99 12.93 -12.90 0.59
CA LEU A 99 13.70 -14.08 1.02
C LEU A 99 12.93 -14.97 2.00
N THR A 100 11.80 -14.50 2.54
CA THR A 100 11.00 -15.27 3.49
C THR A 100 10.27 -16.37 2.73
N PRO A 101 10.53 -17.66 3.02
CA PRO A 101 9.81 -18.74 2.38
C PRO A 101 8.33 -18.68 2.79
N PRO A 102 7.42 -19.14 1.93
CA PRO A 102 6.02 -19.20 2.31
C PRO A 102 5.81 -20.14 3.50
N PRO A 103 4.70 -19.98 4.25
CA PRO A 103 4.38 -20.85 5.37
C PRO A 103 4.43 -22.32 4.94
N ARG A 104 5.08 -23.18 5.75
CA ARG A 104 5.21 -24.62 5.44
C ARG A 104 3.86 -25.34 5.33
N SER A 105 2.83 -24.79 5.94
CA SER A 105 1.45 -25.29 5.82
C SER A 105 0.86 -25.04 4.44
N ARG A 106 1.36 -24.08 3.65
CA ARG A 106 0.84 -23.79 2.31
C ARG A 106 1.35 -24.82 1.32
N ILE A 107 0.46 -25.70 0.86
CA ILE A 107 0.79 -26.77 -0.09
C ILE A 107 0.72 -26.26 -1.53
N ARG A 108 -0.30 -25.44 -1.83
CA ARG A 108 -0.53 -24.92 -3.18
C ARG A 108 -0.88 -23.44 -3.16
N CYS A 109 -0.51 -22.76 -4.23
CA CYS A 109 -0.85 -21.37 -4.50
C CYS A 109 -1.07 -21.20 -6.00
N GLU A 110 -2.24 -20.70 -6.37
CA GLU A 110 -2.57 -20.35 -7.75
C GLU A 110 -3.04 -18.89 -7.76
N ILE A 111 -2.48 -18.08 -8.65
CA ILE A 111 -2.83 -16.66 -8.77
C ILE A 111 -3.31 -16.41 -10.18
N ARG A 112 -4.53 -15.91 -10.30
CA ARG A 112 -5.14 -15.50 -11.57
C ARG A 112 -5.40 -14.00 -11.52
N ARG A 113 -4.91 -13.28 -12.51
CA ARG A 113 -5.17 -11.84 -12.69
C ARG A 113 -6.06 -11.65 -13.89
N MET A 114 -7.07 -10.81 -13.73
CA MET A 114 -8.02 -10.50 -14.80
C MET A 114 -8.27 -9.00 -14.85
N ASP A 115 -8.43 -8.48 -16.07
CA ASP A 115 -8.79 -7.09 -16.30
C ASP A 115 -10.29 -7.01 -16.50
N VAL A 116 -11.01 -6.64 -15.45
CA VAL A 116 -12.48 -6.62 -15.44
C VAL A 116 -13.02 -5.63 -16.48
N ALA A 117 -12.29 -4.56 -16.80
CA ALA A 117 -12.71 -3.64 -17.85
C ALA A 117 -12.67 -4.30 -19.24
N ASN A 118 -11.67 -5.15 -19.50
CA ASN A 118 -11.61 -5.91 -20.75
C ASN A 118 -12.70 -6.99 -20.79
N GLU A 119 -12.95 -7.68 -19.68
CA GLU A 119 -13.99 -8.71 -19.56
C GLU A 119 -15.41 -8.14 -19.77
N LEU A 120 -15.66 -6.92 -19.29
CA LEU A 120 -16.92 -6.20 -19.51
C LEU A 120 -17.00 -5.51 -20.88
N GLY A 121 -15.88 -5.33 -21.57
CA GLY A 121 -15.80 -4.56 -22.82
C GLY A 121 -15.89 -3.04 -22.65
N PHE A 122 -15.92 -2.55 -21.42
CA PHE A 122 -15.91 -1.12 -21.09
C PHE A 122 -15.27 -0.89 -19.73
N ARG A 123 -14.78 0.33 -19.48
CA ARG A 123 -14.21 0.71 -18.17
C ARG A 123 -15.36 0.99 -17.19
N PRO A 124 -15.53 0.19 -16.11
CA PRO A 124 -16.62 0.40 -15.13
C PRO A 124 -16.26 1.54 -14.16
N ALA A 125 -16.01 2.74 -14.71
CA ALA A 125 -15.78 3.95 -13.96
C ALA A 125 -17.12 4.53 -13.49
N GLY A 126 -17.24 4.84 -12.20
CA GLY A 126 -18.41 5.51 -11.63
C GLY A 126 -18.14 6.98 -11.31
N HIS A 127 -19.10 7.63 -10.66
CA HIS A 127 -19.09 9.07 -10.33
C HIS A 127 -18.82 9.35 -8.84
N GLY A 128 -18.03 8.48 -8.21
CA GLY A 128 -17.65 8.61 -6.80
C GLY A 128 -16.65 9.74 -6.53
N PRO A 129 -16.35 10.00 -5.24
CA PRO A 129 -15.49 11.11 -4.81
C PRO A 129 -14.05 11.04 -5.36
N TYR A 130 -13.61 9.89 -5.84
CA TYR A 130 -12.26 9.67 -6.35
C TYR A 130 -12.21 9.33 -7.85
N GLU A 131 -13.25 9.68 -8.62
CA GLU A 131 -13.32 9.41 -10.07
C GLU A 131 -12.07 9.89 -10.83
N SER A 132 -11.51 11.04 -10.45
CA SER A 132 -10.32 11.60 -11.09
C SER A 132 -9.10 10.67 -11.01
N LEU A 133 -8.99 9.85 -9.95
CA LEU A 133 -7.88 8.91 -9.78
C LEU A 133 -7.90 7.79 -10.83
N LEU A 134 -9.07 7.46 -11.39
CA LEU A 134 -9.21 6.45 -12.44
C LEU A 134 -8.52 6.85 -13.76
N LYS A 135 -8.20 8.13 -13.93
CA LYS A 135 -7.55 8.69 -15.11
C LYS A 135 -6.02 8.63 -15.02
N ILE A 136 -5.46 8.30 -13.86
CA ILE A 136 -4.01 8.21 -13.66
C ILE A 136 -3.46 7.07 -14.52
N PRO A 137 -2.39 7.31 -15.30
CA PRO A 137 -1.78 6.27 -16.11
C PRO A 137 -1.27 5.12 -15.22
N TYR A 138 -1.34 3.89 -15.74
CA TYR A 138 -0.95 2.67 -15.01
C TYR A 138 -1.79 2.37 -13.76
N ASN A 139 -2.95 3.01 -13.60
CA ASN A 139 -3.89 2.65 -12.54
C ASN A 139 -4.46 1.23 -12.79
N GLU A 140 -4.32 0.35 -11.79
CA GLU A 140 -4.75 -1.05 -11.81
C GLU A 140 -6.10 -1.29 -11.12
N VAL A 141 -6.87 -0.24 -10.82
CA VAL A 141 -8.16 -0.32 -10.11
C VAL A 141 -9.19 -1.30 -10.69
N PHE A 142 -9.09 -1.65 -11.98
CA PHE A 142 -9.96 -2.64 -12.62
C PHE A 142 -9.30 -4.02 -12.81
N ARG A 143 -8.07 -4.21 -12.33
CA ARG A 143 -7.39 -5.50 -12.31
C ARG A 143 -7.78 -6.24 -11.04
N LEU A 144 -8.55 -7.30 -11.20
CA LEU A 144 -8.88 -8.21 -10.12
C LEU A 144 -7.82 -9.30 -10.02
N GLU A 145 -7.29 -9.52 -8.82
CA GLU A 145 -6.46 -10.68 -8.49
C GLU A 145 -7.30 -11.69 -7.70
N VAL A 146 -7.34 -12.93 -8.17
CA VAL A 146 -7.93 -14.07 -7.48
C VAL A 146 -6.78 -15.00 -7.09
N ALA A 147 -6.50 -15.10 -5.80
CA ALA A 147 -5.47 -15.98 -5.26
C ALA A 147 -6.12 -17.16 -4.51
N THR A 148 -5.85 -18.38 -4.96
CA THR A 148 -6.30 -19.61 -4.31
C THR A 148 -5.13 -20.23 -3.57
N HIS A 149 -5.27 -20.40 -2.26
CA HIS A 149 -4.27 -21.02 -1.41
C HIS A 149 -4.84 -22.28 -0.78
N GLU A 150 -4.05 -23.36 -0.78
CA GLU A 150 -4.37 -24.61 -0.12
C GLU A 150 -3.42 -24.80 1.06
N PHE A 151 -3.96 -25.11 2.23
CA PHE A 151 -3.20 -25.23 3.46
C PHE A 151 -3.43 -26.59 4.14
N ALA A 152 -2.36 -27.28 4.51
CA ALA A 152 -2.39 -28.36 5.49
C ALA A 152 -2.11 -27.77 6.87
N LEU A 153 -3.16 -27.66 7.67
CA LEU A 153 -3.09 -27.13 9.04
C LEU A 153 -3.06 -28.31 10.03
N PRO A 154 -1.98 -28.51 10.80
CA PRO A 154 -1.97 -29.55 11.83
C PRO A 154 -2.89 -29.15 13.00
N GLY A 155 -3.64 -30.12 13.52
CA GLY A 155 -4.46 -29.95 14.73
C GLY A 155 -5.82 -29.28 14.50
N VAL A 156 -6.27 -29.15 13.25
CA VAL A 156 -7.68 -28.84 12.94
C VAL A 156 -8.51 -30.13 12.89
N PRO A 157 -9.82 -30.08 13.17
CA PRO A 157 -10.71 -31.24 13.06
C PRO A 157 -10.70 -31.81 11.63
N GLU A 158 -10.78 -33.13 11.48
CA GLU A 158 -10.81 -33.80 10.17
C GLU A 158 -12.04 -33.39 9.34
N GLU A 159 -13.12 -33.00 10.01
CA GLU A 159 -14.35 -32.51 9.36
C GLU A 159 -14.15 -31.19 8.61
N TRP A 160 -13.01 -30.52 8.80
CA TRP A 160 -12.64 -29.29 8.09
C TRP A 160 -11.75 -29.55 6.87
N ASP A 161 -11.40 -30.81 6.59
CA ASP A 161 -10.69 -31.14 5.36
C ASP A 161 -11.56 -30.80 4.13
N GLY A 162 -10.98 -30.03 3.21
CA GLY A 162 -11.70 -29.47 2.07
C GLY A 162 -12.55 -28.22 2.36
N LEU A 163 -12.61 -27.73 3.61
CA LEU A 163 -13.29 -26.46 3.93
C LEU A 163 -12.69 -25.31 3.11
N SER A 164 -13.56 -24.62 2.37
CA SER A 164 -13.19 -23.52 1.50
C SER A 164 -13.65 -22.18 2.06
N ILE A 165 -12.72 -21.22 2.14
CA ILE A 165 -12.99 -19.86 2.61
C ILE A 165 -12.71 -18.88 1.46
N LEU A 166 -13.74 -18.14 1.06
CA LEU A 166 -13.59 -16.99 0.19
C LEU A 166 -13.36 -15.74 1.04
N HIS A 167 -12.17 -15.16 0.91
CA HIS A 167 -11.81 -13.92 1.58
C HIS A 167 -11.88 -12.74 0.60
N LEU A 168 -12.74 -11.78 0.89
CA LEU A 168 -12.93 -10.54 0.14
C LEU A 168 -12.33 -9.37 0.91
N SER A 169 -11.20 -8.86 0.43
CA SER A 169 -10.52 -7.70 1.00
C SER A 169 -10.84 -6.41 0.27
N ASP A 170 -10.80 -5.28 0.97
CA ASP A 170 -10.91 -3.93 0.40
C ASP A 170 -12.18 -3.73 -0.45
N TRP A 171 -13.29 -4.34 -0.04
CA TRP A 171 -14.58 -4.30 -0.74
C TRP A 171 -15.28 -2.93 -0.56
N HIS A 172 -14.68 -1.88 -1.12
CA HIS A 172 -15.13 -0.50 -0.94
C HIS A 172 -16.01 -0.02 -2.09
N PHE A 173 -17.32 -0.28 -1.97
CA PHE A 173 -18.30 0.27 -2.91
C PHE A 173 -18.60 1.76 -2.62
N SER A 174 -17.69 2.63 -3.02
CA SER A 174 -17.76 4.10 -2.83
C SER A 174 -18.35 4.86 -4.02
N GLY A 175 -18.77 4.15 -5.07
CA GLY A 175 -19.21 4.73 -6.35
C GLY A 175 -18.07 5.17 -7.28
N THR A 176 -16.81 5.12 -6.83
CA THR A 176 -15.65 5.41 -7.71
C THR A 176 -15.52 4.32 -8.78
N VAL A 177 -15.57 3.07 -8.36
CA VAL A 177 -15.77 1.92 -9.26
C VAL A 177 -17.28 1.70 -9.37
N ALA A 178 -17.79 1.56 -10.60
CA ALA A 178 -19.22 1.42 -10.85
C ALA A 178 -19.74 0.02 -10.49
N LEU A 179 -21.04 -0.08 -10.25
CA LEU A 179 -21.74 -1.32 -9.89
C LEU A 179 -21.42 -2.53 -10.79
N PRO A 180 -21.29 -2.40 -12.13
CA PRO A 180 -21.00 -3.55 -13.00
C PRO A 180 -19.70 -4.29 -12.65
N TYR A 181 -18.69 -3.61 -12.13
CA TYR A 181 -17.48 -4.26 -11.63
C TYR A 181 -17.81 -5.23 -10.49
N PHE A 182 -18.55 -4.74 -9.49
CA PHE A 182 -18.91 -5.52 -8.32
C PHE A 182 -19.84 -6.68 -8.67
N GLU A 183 -20.80 -6.47 -9.58
CA GLU A 183 -21.66 -7.54 -10.09
C GLU A 183 -20.84 -8.65 -10.77
N TYR A 184 -19.84 -8.27 -11.58
CA TYR A 184 -18.92 -9.22 -12.19
C TYR A 184 -18.11 -10.00 -11.14
N VAL A 185 -17.51 -9.31 -10.17
CA VAL A 185 -16.73 -9.98 -9.11
C VAL A 185 -17.62 -10.89 -8.26
N THR A 186 -18.80 -10.43 -7.86
CA THR A 186 -19.77 -11.25 -7.11
C THR A 186 -20.21 -12.49 -7.89
N LYS A 187 -20.36 -12.39 -9.21
CA LYS A 187 -20.65 -13.56 -10.06
C LYS A 187 -19.51 -14.59 -9.97
N LEU A 188 -18.26 -14.16 -10.09
CA LEU A 188 -17.09 -15.03 -9.94
C LEU A 188 -17.04 -15.68 -8.55
N CYS A 189 -17.26 -14.89 -7.50
CA CYS A 189 -17.30 -15.39 -6.13
C CYS A 189 -18.36 -16.50 -5.94
N ARG A 190 -19.55 -16.32 -6.54
CA ARG A 190 -20.62 -17.32 -6.48
C ARG A 190 -20.27 -18.60 -7.23
N GLU A 191 -19.56 -18.49 -8.36
CA GLU A 191 -19.10 -19.64 -9.14
C GLU A 191 -18.06 -20.49 -8.40
N MET A 192 -17.34 -19.92 -7.42
CA MET A 192 -16.38 -20.65 -6.59
C MET A 192 -17.05 -21.55 -5.54
N GLN A 193 -18.34 -21.34 -5.23
CA GLN A 193 -19.11 -22.10 -4.24
C GLN A 193 -18.38 -22.33 -2.89
N PRO A 194 -17.89 -21.27 -2.22
CA PRO A 194 -17.18 -21.42 -0.95
C PRO A 194 -18.13 -21.82 0.19
N ASP A 195 -17.60 -22.50 1.21
CA ASP A 195 -18.34 -22.84 2.43
C ASP A 195 -18.52 -21.64 3.36
N LEU A 196 -17.54 -20.73 3.37
CA LEU A 196 -17.52 -19.52 4.18
C LEU A 196 -17.06 -18.31 3.36
N ILE A 197 -17.71 -17.17 3.56
CA ILE A 197 -17.30 -15.89 2.98
C ILE A 197 -16.91 -14.94 4.12
N VAL A 198 -15.72 -14.35 4.02
CA VAL A 198 -15.19 -13.39 4.99
C VAL A 198 -14.89 -12.07 4.29
N PHE A 199 -15.32 -10.96 4.89
CA PHE A 199 -14.99 -9.60 4.45
C PHE A 199 -14.02 -8.95 5.43
N THR A 200 -12.99 -8.28 4.91
CA THR A 200 -12.03 -7.49 5.72
C THR A 200 -11.80 -6.12 5.14
#